data_AF-A0A6G2DP14-F1
#
_entry.id   AF-A0A6G2DP14-F1
#
_cell.length_a   1.000
_cell.length_b   1.000
_cell.length_c   1.000
_cell.angle_alpha   90.00
_cell.angle_beta   90.00
_cell.angle_gamma   90.00
#
_symmetry.space_group_name_H-M   'P 1'
#
loop_
_entity.id
_entity.type
_entity.pdbx_description
1 polymer ?
#
loop_
_entity_poly.entity_id
_entity_poly.type
_entity_poly.pdbx_seq_one_letter_code
_entity_poly.pdbx_strand_id
1 'polypeptide(L)'
;MEIKTYAELVENWLETYCHTVKKATLTIIKSRLNNYLLPAFGDYKLDKLTPPVIQKQVNQWAKEYNQLGKGYQEYPQLNSLNKRILKYAVSLQVIPFNPARDIIVPRRKEKEGQKLKYLDDDNLKKFLTYLEQLPNTY
;
A
#
# COMPACT_ATOMS: atom_id res chain seq x y z
N MET A 1 4.91 -27.58 3.01
CA MET A 1 3.62 -26.87 3.01
C MET A 1 3.33 -26.44 1.59
N GLU A 2 2.16 -26.78 1.07
CA GLU A 2 1.73 -26.38 -0.28
C GLU A 2 0.90 -25.10 -0.16
N ILE A 3 1.40 -23.99 -0.71
CA ILE A 3 0.71 -22.69 -0.69
C ILE A 3 -0.29 -22.67 -1.85
N LYS A 4 -1.59 -22.57 -1.55
CA LYS A 4 -2.67 -22.69 -2.56
C LYS A 4 -3.38 -21.38 -2.83
N THR A 5 -3.54 -20.56 -1.80
CA THR A 5 -4.29 -19.30 -1.85
C THR A 5 -3.37 -18.09 -1.72
N TYR A 6 -3.88 -16.93 -2.13
CA TYR A 6 -3.17 -15.67 -1.92
C TYR A 6 -3.01 -15.34 -0.43
N ALA A 7 -4.00 -15.65 0.42
CA ALA A 7 -3.91 -15.44 1.85
C ALA A 7 -2.76 -16.24 2.49
N GLU A 8 -2.65 -17.54 2.18
CA GLU A 8 -1.54 -18.39 2.64
C GLU A 8 -0.18 -17.88 2.14
N LEU A 9 -0.13 -17.41 0.88
CA LEU A 9 1.08 -16.81 0.33
C LEU A 9 1.49 -15.55 1.09
N VAL A 10 0.53 -14.70 1.45
CA VAL A 10 0.77 -13.47 2.22
C VAL A 10 1.29 -13.80 3.61
N GLU A 11 0.72 -14.79 4.28
CA GLU A 11 1.15 -15.23 5.60
C GLU A 11 2.60 -15.73 5.55
N ASN A 12 2.90 -16.66 4.64
CA ASN A 12 4.26 -17.17 4.47
C ASN A 12 5.27 -16.08 4.05
N TRP A 13 4.85 -15.16 3.18
CA TRP A 13 5.68 -14.02 2.80
C TRP A 13 5.95 -13.09 3.98
N LEU A 14 4.97 -12.85 4.86
CA LEU A 14 5.13 -11.99 6.03
C LEU A 14 6.10 -12.56 7.05
N GLU A 15 6.12 -13.88 7.27
CA GLU A 15 7.09 -14.55 8.13
C GLU A 15 8.52 -14.24 7.68
N THR A 16 8.79 -14.30 6.37
CA THR A 16 10.11 -13.98 5.82
C THR A 16 10.37 -12.47 5.84
N TYR A 17 9.40 -11.68 5.39
CA TYR A 17 9.58 -10.25 5.17
C TYR A 17 9.76 -9.46 6.47
N CYS A 18 9.16 -9.90 7.59
CA CYS A 18 9.21 -9.19 8.86
C CYS A 18 10.65 -8.98 9.38
N HIS A 19 11.57 -9.88 9.06
CA HIS A 19 12.97 -9.80 9.45
C HIS A 19 13.80 -8.83 8.59
N THR A 20 13.25 -8.36 7.47
CA THR A 20 13.96 -7.51 6.50
C THR A 20 13.68 -6.01 6.67
N VAL A 21 12.72 -5.64 7.53
CA VAL A 21 12.24 -4.26 7.67
C VAL A 21 12.06 -3.83 9.12
N LYS A 22 12.07 -2.51 9.35
CA LYS A 22 11.74 -1.92 10.66
C LYS A 22 10.28 -2.16 11.03
N LYS A 23 9.99 -2.21 12.34
CA LYS A 23 8.64 -2.41 12.89
C LYS A 23 7.60 -1.42 12.33
N ALA A 24 7.95 -0.15 12.19
CA ALA A 24 7.05 0.87 11.62
C ALA A 24 6.61 0.54 10.18
N THR A 25 7.56 0.11 9.35
CA THR A 25 7.29 -0.33 7.97
C THR A 25 6.40 -1.57 7.97
N LEU A 26 6.66 -2.53 8.84
CA LEU A 26 5.85 -3.74 8.98
C LEU A 26 4.39 -3.40 9.33
N THR A 27 4.16 -2.45 10.25
CA THR A 27 2.81 -1.98 10.60
C THR A 27 2.07 -1.41 9.39
N ILE A 28 2.72 -0.56 8.59
CA ILE A 28 2.13 0.00 7.36
C ILE A 28 1.78 -1.10 6.36
N ILE A 29 2.68 -2.07 6.18
CA ILE A 29 2.47 -3.19 5.25
C ILE A 29 1.32 -4.08 5.70
N LYS A 30 1.25 -4.44 6.99
CA LYS A 30 0.11 -5.22 7.54
C LYS A 30 -1.21 -4.49 7.34
N SER A 31 -1.25 -3.18 7.58
CA SER A 31 -2.44 -2.35 7.32
C SER A 31 -2.85 -2.41 5.83
N ARG A 32 -1.89 -2.26 4.90
CA ARG A 32 -2.18 -2.36 3.46
C ARG A 32 -2.68 -3.74 3.04
N LEU A 33 -2.15 -4.80 3.64
CA LEU A 33 -2.58 -6.17 3.37
C LEU A 33 -4.01 -6.40 3.85
N ASN A 34 -4.28 -6.13 5.12
CA ASN A 34 -5.57 -6.40 5.75
C ASN A 34 -6.70 -5.53 5.18
N ASN A 35 -6.43 -4.27 4.85
CA ASN A 35 -7.46 -3.33 4.41
C ASN A 35 -7.74 -3.39 2.90
N TYR A 36 -6.80 -3.90 2.09
CA TYR A 36 -6.93 -3.81 0.63
C TYR A 36 -6.58 -5.09 -0.13
N LEU A 37 -5.40 -5.69 0.09
CA LEU A 37 -4.97 -6.84 -0.72
C LEU A 37 -5.68 -8.14 -0.34
N LEU A 38 -5.84 -8.42 0.95
CA LEU A 38 -6.55 -9.62 1.42
C LEU A 38 -8.05 -9.55 1.09
N PRO A 39 -8.77 -8.43 1.29
CA PRO A 39 -10.16 -8.32 0.84
C PRO A 39 -10.33 -8.47 -0.68
N ALA A 40 -9.34 -8.08 -1.48
CA ALA A 40 -9.42 -8.18 -2.93
C ALA A 40 -9.03 -9.55 -3.48
N PHE A 41 -8.00 -10.19 -2.90
CA PHE A 41 -7.35 -11.36 -3.49
C PHE A 41 -7.24 -12.56 -2.55
N GLY A 42 -7.49 -12.42 -1.24
CA GLY A 42 -7.20 -13.44 -0.22
C GLY A 42 -7.76 -14.82 -0.56
N ASP A 43 -9.01 -14.87 -1.01
CA ASP A 43 -9.74 -16.11 -1.34
C ASP A 43 -9.37 -16.69 -2.71
N TYR A 44 -8.57 -15.97 -3.52
CA TYR A 44 -8.15 -16.48 -4.83
C TYR A 44 -7.13 -17.59 -4.64
N LYS A 45 -7.36 -18.69 -5.36
CA LYS A 45 -6.30 -19.65 -5.66
C LYS A 45 -5.25 -18.97 -6.55
N LEU A 46 -3.98 -19.30 -6.32
CA LEU A 46 -2.86 -18.65 -7.01
C LEU A 46 -2.90 -18.87 -8.54
N ASP A 47 -3.41 -20.02 -9.00
CA ASP A 47 -3.61 -20.34 -10.42
C ASP A 47 -4.77 -19.56 -11.07
N LYS A 48 -5.69 -19.00 -10.26
CA LYS A 48 -6.82 -18.20 -10.72
C LYS A 48 -6.58 -16.70 -10.65
N LEU A 49 -5.52 -16.26 -9.97
CA LEU A 49 -5.14 -14.86 -9.89
C LEU A 49 -4.42 -14.42 -11.18
N THR A 50 -5.19 -14.13 -12.22
CA THR A 50 -4.67 -13.81 -13.57
C THR A 50 -4.44 -12.31 -13.76
N PRO A 51 -3.63 -11.90 -14.76
CA PRO A 51 -3.43 -10.47 -15.05
C PRO A 51 -4.72 -9.67 -15.26
N PRO A 52 -5.76 -10.17 -15.97
CA PRO A 52 -7.03 -9.47 -16.10
C PRO A 52 -7.75 -9.21 -14.76
N VAL A 53 -7.68 -10.17 -13.82
CA VAL A 53 -8.26 -10.01 -12.47
C VAL A 53 -7.57 -8.88 -11.72
N ILE A 54 -6.23 -8.88 -11.74
CA ILE A 54 -5.44 -7.85 -11.06
C ILE A 54 -5.66 -6.48 -11.71
N GLN A 55 -5.69 -6.42 -13.04
CA GLN A 55 -5.93 -5.18 -13.78
C GLN A 55 -7.30 -4.59 -13.46
N LYS A 56 -8.34 -5.43 -13.39
CA LYS A 56 -9.70 -5.01 -13.00
C LYS A 56 -9.70 -4.40 -11.60
N GLN A 57 -9.01 -5.02 -10.64
CA GLN A 57 -8.93 -4.51 -9.28
C GLN A 57 -8.15 -3.18 -9.19
N VAL A 58 -7.03 -3.07 -9.89
CA VAL A 58 -6.24 -1.81 -9.93
C VAL A 58 -7.05 -0.67 -10.56
N ASN A 59 -7.79 -0.95 -11.62
CA ASN A 59 -8.71 0.02 -12.23
C ASN A 59 -9.82 0.44 -11.26
N GLN A 60 -10.32 -0.49 -10.45
CA GLN A 60 -11.33 -0.20 -9.43
C GLN A 60 -10.79 0.75 -8.35
N TRP A 61 -9.63 0.47 -7.77
CA TRP A 61 -9.02 1.39 -6.79
C TRP A 61 -8.74 2.77 -7.38
N ALA A 62 -8.24 2.82 -8.62
CA ALA A 62 -8.02 4.08 -9.31
C ALA A 62 -9.33 4.85 -9.53
N LYS A 63 -10.42 4.17 -9.91
CA LYS A 63 -11.75 4.77 -10.07
C LYS A 63 -12.27 5.34 -8.76
N GLU A 64 -12.18 4.57 -7.67
CA GLU A 64 -12.62 4.99 -6.34
C GLU A 64 -11.91 6.26 -5.86
N TYR A 65 -10.61 6.37 -6.11
CA TYR A 65 -9.84 7.55 -5.72
C TYR A 65 -10.02 8.72 -6.70
N ASN A 66 -9.76 8.49 -8.00
CA ASN A 66 -9.68 9.54 -9.01
C ASN A 66 -11.05 10.11 -9.42
N GLN A 67 -12.13 9.33 -9.28
CA GLN A 67 -13.48 9.73 -9.73
C GLN A 67 -14.46 9.88 -8.56
N LEU A 68 -14.45 8.95 -7.61
CA LEU A 68 -15.42 8.95 -6.50
C LEU A 68 -14.92 9.70 -5.26
N GLY A 69 -13.64 10.06 -5.22
CA GLY A 69 -13.02 10.81 -4.12
C GLY A 69 -12.88 10.04 -2.80
N LYS A 70 -13.27 8.76 -2.75
CA LYS A 70 -13.36 7.90 -1.55
C LYS A 70 -12.33 6.77 -1.50
N GLY A 71 -11.57 6.57 -2.57
CA GLY A 71 -10.57 5.49 -2.65
C GLY A 71 -9.28 5.78 -1.91
N TYR A 72 -8.43 4.75 -1.78
CA TYR A 72 -7.11 4.87 -1.18
C TYR A 72 -6.12 5.53 -2.14
N GLN A 73 -5.52 6.65 -1.74
CA GLN A 73 -4.65 7.46 -2.61
C GLN A 73 -3.35 6.76 -3.05
N GLU A 74 -2.89 5.80 -2.26
CA GLU A 74 -1.65 5.04 -2.50
C GLU A 74 -1.93 3.68 -3.15
N TYR A 75 -2.98 3.59 -3.98
CA TYR A 75 -3.24 2.39 -4.77
C TYR A 75 -2.07 1.95 -5.68
N PRO A 76 -1.18 2.83 -6.19
CA PRO A 76 0.03 2.38 -6.89
C PRO A 76 0.97 1.56 -5.99
N GLN A 77 1.04 1.90 -4.70
CA GLN A 77 1.83 1.20 -3.70
C GLN A 77 1.20 -0.17 -3.37
N LEU A 78 -0.14 -0.29 -3.42
CA LEU A 78 -0.82 -1.59 -3.29
C LEU A 78 -0.43 -2.55 -4.43
N ASN A 79 -0.47 -2.09 -5.69
CA ASN A 79 -0.03 -2.91 -6.82
C ASN A 79 1.46 -3.28 -6.72
N SER A 80 2.30 -2.34 -6.27
CA SER A 80 3.73 -2.58 -6.08
C SER A 80 3.99 -3.65 -5.01
N LEU A 81 3.21 -3.64 -3.92
CA LEU A 81 3.26 -4.66 -2.87
C LEU A 81 2.77 -6.01 -3.39
N ASN A 82 1.65 -6.04 -4.11
CA ASN A 82 1.13 -7.25 -4.76
C ASN A 82 2.17 -7.89 -5.68
N LYS A 83 2.79 -7.08 -6.54
CA LYS A 83 3.86 -7.53 -7.46
C LYS A 83 5.05 -8.14 -6.70
N ARG A 84 5.40 -7.60 -5.53
CA ARG A 84 6.49 -8.14 -4.68
C ARG A 84 6.12 -9.48 -4.07
N ILE A 85 4.90 -9.64 -3.56
CA ILE A 85 4.39 -10.89 -2.98
C ILE A 85 4.32 -11.98 -4.05
N LEU A 86 3.81 -11.65 -5.24
CA LEU A 86 3.75 -12.60 -6.37
C LEU A 86 5.13 -12.94 -6.94
N LYS A 87 6.10 -12.01 -6.85
CA LYS A 87 7.50 -12.33 -7.18
C LYS A 87 8.07 -13.38 -6.21
N TYR A 88 7.72 -13.30 -4.93
CA TYR A 88 8.12 -14.30 -3.95
C TYR A 88 7.50 -15.68 -4.24
N ALA A 89 6.22 -15.73 -4.65
CA ALA A 89 5.59 -16.98 -5.10
C ALA A 89 6.33 -17.65 -6.28
N VAL A 90 6.83 -16.86 -7.22
CA VAL A 90 7.68 -17.35 -8.32
C VAL A 90 8.99 -17.93 -7.78
N SER A 91 9.64 -17.26 -6.81
CA SER A 91 10.87 -17.76 -6.18
C SER A 91 10.65 -19.08 -5.45
N LEU A 92 9.46 -19.30 -4.87
CA LEU A 92 9.06 -20.56 -4.27
C LEU A 92 8.57 -21.61 -5.27
N GLN A 93 8.56 -21.29 -6.57
CA GLN A 93 8.04 -22.15 -7.64
C GLN A 93 6.56 -22.55 -7.47
N VAL A 94 5.79 -21.78 -6.70
CA VAL A 94 4.35 -22.01 -6.49
C VAL A 94 3.54 -21.54 -7.71
N ILE A 95 4.03 -20.52 -8.41
CA ILE A 95 3.48 -20.05 -9.69
C ILE A 95 4.60 -19.94 -10.73
N PRO A 96 4.32 -20.21 -12.02
CA PRO A 96 5.34 -20.22 -13.07
C PRO A 96 5.82 -18.82 -13.46
N PHE A 97 4.98 -17.80 -13.29
CA PHE A 97 5.31 -16.40 -13.60
C PHE A 97 4.50 -15.45 -12.72
N ASN A 98 4.92 -14.19 -12.65
CA ASN A 98 4.24 -13.17 -11.85
C ASN A 98 3.10 -12.52 -12.67
N PRO A 99 1.81 -12.73 -12.33
CA PRO A 99 0.69 -12.17 -13.08
C PRO A 99 0.54 -10.66 -12.90
N ALA A 100 1.19 -10.06 -11.90
CA ALA A 100 1.21 -8.62 -11.67
C ALA A 100 2.34 -7.88 -12.42
N ARG A 101 3.14 -8.57 -13.24
CA ARG A 101 4.35 -8.00 -13.85
C ARG A 101 4.06 -6.78 -14.72
N ASP A 102 3.05 -6.90 -15.57
CA ASP A 102 2.75 -5.97 -16.68
C ASP A 102 1.41 -5.23 -16.46
N ILE A 103 0.98 -5.11 -15.21
CA ILE A 103 -0.25 -4.40 -14.84
C ILE A 103 -0.05 -2.90 -15.02
N ILE A 104 -0.96 -2.29 -15.78
CA ILE A 104 -0.97 -0.86 -16.04
C ILE A 104 -1.63 -0.17 -14.85
N VAL A 105 -0.89 0.69 -14.16
CA VAL A 105 -1.42 1.46 -13.02
C VAL A 105 -1.89 2.83 -13.52
N PRO A 106 -3.19 3.17 -13.43
CA PRO A 106 -3.66 4.49 -13.79
C PRO A 106 -2.96 5.58 -12.98
N ARG A 107 -2.70 6.74 -13.61
CA ARG A 107 -2.07 7.87 -12.92
C ARG A 107 -2.99 8.42 -11.83
N ARG A 108 -2.42 8.68 -10.65
CA ARG A 108 -3.10 9.39 -9.56
C ARG A 108 -3.42 10.81 -9.98
N LYS A 109 -4.69 11.21 -9.89
CA LYS A 109 -5.09 12.61 -10.02
C LYS A 109 -4.80 13.34 -8.72
N GLU A 110 -4.09 14.47 -8.79
CA GLU A 110 -3.94 15.34 -7.64
C GLU A 110 -5.29 16.00 -7.33
N LYS A 111 -5.65 16.06 -6.04
CA LYS A 111 -6.83 16.84 -5.63
C LYS A 111 -6.40 18.31 -5.62
N GLU A 112 -7.02 19.13 -6.45
CA GLU A 112 -6.82 20.58 -6.46
C GLU A 112 -7.01 21.13 -5.03
N GLY A 113 -6.05 21.95 -4.57
CA GLY A 113 -6.09 22.56 -3.24
C GLY A 113 -5.28 21.86 -2.13
N GLN A 114 -4.66 20.69 -2.37
CA GLN A 114 -3.67 20.13 -1.45
C GLN A 114 -2.30 20.82 -1.60
N LYS A 115 -2.22 22.11 -1.25
CA LYS A 115 -0.90 22.72 -1.00
C LYS A 115 -0.36 22.15 0.30
N LEU A 116 0.90 21.74 0.31
CA LEU A 116 1.60 21.36 1.53
C LEU A 116 1.49 22.55 2.50
N LYS A 117 0.84 22.35 3.64
CA LYS A 117 0.86 23.34 4.72
C LYS A 117 2.26 23.29 5.32
N TYR A 118 2.99 24.38 5.21
CA TYR A 118 4.27 24.57 5.88
C TYR A 118 4.16 25.75 6.83
N LEU A 119 4.98 25.76 7.89
CA LEU A 119 5.18 26.94 8.70
C LEU A 119 6.08 27.88 7.88
N ASP A 120 5.50 28.95 7.36
CA ASP A 120 6.29 30.07 6.83
C ASP A 120 6.96 30.84 7.96
N ASP A 121 7.86 31.76 7.61
CA ASP A 121 8.66 32.53 8.58
C ASP A 121 7.80 33.29 9.59
N ASP A 122 6.64 33.82 9.16
CA ASP A 122 5.75 34.58 10.03
C ASP A 122 5.00 33.68 11.01
N ASN A 123 4.50 32.53 10.55
CA ASN A 123 3.87 31.54 11.41
C ASN A 123 4.88 30.90 12.37
N LEU A 124 6.12 30.70 11.93
CA LEU A 124 7.20 30.18 12.77
C LEU A 124 7.57 31.19 13.88
N LYS A 125 7.75 32.47 13.54
CA LYS A 125 8.01 33.52 14.54
C LYS A 125 6.89 33.61 15.57
N LYS A 126 5.63 33.63 15.13
CA LYS A 126 4.47 33.64 16.03
C LYS A 126 4.45 32.42 16.95
N PHE A 127 4.76 31.24 16.42
CA PHE A 127 4.82 30.01 17.20
C PHE A 127 5.93 30.07 18.27
N LEU A 128 7.14 30.52 17.90
CA LEU A 128 8.26 30.64 18.84
C LEU A 128 7.98 31.69 19.92
N THR A 129 7.48 32.87 19.56
CA THR A 129 7.10 33.92 20.52
C THR A 129 6.03 33.43 21.49
N TYR A 130 5.06 32.64 21.02
CA TYR A 130 4.07 32.04 21.91
C TYR A 130 4.71 31.07 22.91
N LEU A 131 5.66 30.22 22.47
CA LEU A 131 6.37 29.29 23.36
C LEU A 131 7.18 30.03 24.44
N GLU A 132 7.82 31.15 24.10
CA GLU A 132 8.58 31.99 25.04
C GLU A 132 7.71 32.63 26.13
N GLN A 133 6.40 32.79 25.88
CA GLN A 133 5.45 33.37 26.83
C GLN A 133 4.83 32.34 27.78
N LEU A 134 5.07 31.03 27.55
CA LEU A 134 4.55 29.99 28.42
C LEU A 134 5.33 29.95 29.74
N PRO A 135 4.64 29.80 30.89
CA PRO A 135 5.30 29.66 32.17
C PRO A 135 6.16 28.40 32.18
N ASN A 136 7.39 28.54 32.66
CA ASN A 136 8.34 27.43 32.74
C ASN A 136 7.81 26.41 33.75
N THR A 137 7.20 25.34 33.24
CA THR A 137 6.53 24.31 34.07
C THR A 137 7.43 23.11 34.36
N TYR A 138 8.76 23.31 34.30
CA TYR A 138 9.78 22.35 34.71
C TYR A 138 10.59 22.87 35.89
#